data_AF-K6YJR3-F1
#
_entry.id   AF-K6YJR3-F1
#
_cell.length_a   1.000
_cell.length_b   1.000
_cell.length_c   1.000
_cell.angle_alpha   90.00
_cell.angle_beta   90.00
_cell.angle_gamma   90.00
#
_symmetry.space_group_name_H-M   'P 1'
#
loop_
_entity.id
_entity.type
_entity.pdbx_description
1 polymer ?
#
loop_
_entity_poly.entity_id
_entity_poly.type
_entity_poly.pdbx_seq_one_letter_code
_entity_poly.pdbx_strand_id
1 'polypeptide(L)' 'MRADPASGLGKPEPLKHNLSGLWSKRISQKDRLIYKFDDEYIYIFAIGGHYNQN' A
#
# COMPACT_ATOMS: atom_id res chain seq x y z
N MET A 1 8.93 18.58 -2.75
CA MET A 1 7.57 18.27 -3.23
C MET A 1 7.22 16.86 -2.74
N ARG A 2 6.11 16.67 -2.02
CA ARG A 2 5.65 15.32 -1.64
C ARG A 2 5.22 14.59 -2.91
N ALA A 3 5.63 13.34 -3.08
CA ALA A 3 5.18 12.52 -4.21
C ALA A 3 3.71 12.12 -4.01
N ASP A 4 2.96 12.05 -5.11
CA ASP A 4 1.56 11.60 -5.09
C ASP A 4 1.48 10.13 -4.63
N PRO A 5 0.80 9.84 -3.49
CA PRO A 5 0.69 8.47 -2.98
C PRO A 5 -0.11 7.52 -3.89
N ALA A 6 -0.89 8.03 -4.86
CA ALA A 6 -1.64 7.23 -5.82
C ALA A 6 -0.80 6.80 -7.04
N SER A 7 0.44 7.28 -7.18
CA SER A 7 1.25 7.05 -8.37
C SER A 7 2.73 6.78 -8.06
N GLY A 8 3.51 6.51 -9.11
CA GLY A 8 4.96 6.31 -9.02
C GLY A 8 5.41 4.88 -8.69
N LEU A 9 6.56 4.77 -8.02
CA LEU A 9 7.28 3.51 -7.83
C LEU A 9 6.46 2.48 -7.05
N GLY A 10 6.68 1.21 -7.36
CA GLY A 10 6.03 0.10 -6.67
C GLY A 10 4.60 -0.17 -7.13
N LYS A 11 4.14 0.44 -8.22
CA LYS A 11 2.81 0.26 -8.82
C LYS A 11 1.69 0.31 -7.77
N PRO A 12 1.39 1.49 -7.20
CA PRO A 12 0.24 1.66 -6.32
C PRO A 12 -1.04 1.19 -7.00
N GLU A 13 -1.81 0.35 -6.32
CA GLU A 13 -3.07 -0.20 -6.83
C GLU A 13 -4.16 -0.03 -5.75
N PRO A 14 -5.34 0.53 -6.08
CA PRO A 14 -6.45 0.59 -5.15
C PRO A 14 -7.00 -0.83 -4.91
N LEU A 15 -7.20 -1.17 -3.64
CA LEU A 15 -7.82 -2.42 -3.25
C LEU A 15 -9.34 -2.36 -3.47
N LYS A 16 -9.98 -3.52 -3.60
CA LYS A 16 -11.39 -3.67 -3.98
C LYS A 16 -12.21 -4.36 -2.89
N HIS A 17 -13.52 -4.39 -3.07
CA HIS A 17 -14.49 -5.04 -2.18
C HIS A 17 -14.38 -4.51 -0.74
N ASN A 18 -14.21 -5.38 0.25
CA ASN A 18 -14.12 -5.02 1.66
C ASN A 18 -12.90 -4.17 2.01
N LEU A 19 -11.93 -4.04 1.10
CA LEU A 19 -10.72 -3.23 1.28
C LEU A 19 -10.75 -1.96 0.41
N SER A 20 -11.90 -1.62 -0.17
CA SER A 20 -12.06 -0.39 -0.96
C SER A 20 -11.71 0.84 -0.11
N GLY A 21 -10.95 1.77 -0.70
CA GLY A 21 -10.40 2.94 0.00
C GLY A 21 -8.99 2.72 0.58
N LEU A 22 -8.47 1.50 0.57
CA LEU A 22 -7.06 1.20 0.82
C LEU A 22 -6.28 1.05 -0.48
N TRP A 23 -4.97 1.23 -0.37
CA TRP A 23 -4.01 1.10 -1.43
C TRP A 23 -2.96 0.06 -1.08
N SER A 24 -2.49 -0.66 -2.11
CA SER A 24 -1.37 -1.59 -2.03
C SER A 24 -0.24 -1.09 -2.90
N LYS A 25 0.98 -1.07 -2.35
CA LYS A 25 2.21 -0.73 -3.07
C LYS A 25 3.26 -1.81 -2.86
N ARG A 26 3.96 -2.18 -3.93
CA ARG A 26 5.10 -3.09 -3.88
C ARG A 26 6.31 -2.39 -3.27
N ILE A 27 6.85 -2.97 -2.21
CA ILE A 27 8.12 -2.52 -1.59
C ILE A 27 9.25 -3.53 -1.83
N SER A 28 8.91 -4.78 -2.15
CA SER A 28 9.81 -5.80 -2.67
C SER A 28 9.05 -6.66 -3.69
N GLN A 29 9.68 -7.71 -4.23
CA GLN A 29 8.96 -8.68 -5.07
C GLN A 29 7.82 -9.36 -4.30
N LYS A 30 8.03 -9.64 -3.00
CA LYS A 30 7.11 -10.41 -2.15
C LYS A 30 6.25 -9.52 -1.25
N ASP A 31 6.78 -8.40 -0.79
CA ASP A 31 6.14 -7.58 0.24
C ASP A 31 5.27 -6.47 -0.34
N ARG A 32 4.23 -6.13 0.42
CA ARG A 32 3.32 -5.03 0.14
C ARG A 32 3.25 -4.08 1.34
N LEU A 33 3.09 -2.80 1.03
CA LEU A 33 2.63 -1.77 1.96
C LEU A 33 1.13 -1.60 1.73
N ILE A 34 0.34 -1.73 2.79
CA ILE A 34 -1.09 -1.43 2.78
C ILE A 34 -1.32 -0.11 3.52
N TYR A 35 -1.90 0.87 2.84
CA TYR A 35 -2.04 2.23 3.34
C TYR A 35 -3.31 2.91 2.84
N LYS A 36 -3.67 4.01 3.48
CA LYS A 36 -4.60 5.02 2.96
C LYS A 36 -3.96 6.40 3.13
N PHE A 37 -4.48 7.42 2.49
CA PHE A 37 -4.00 8.78 2.65
C PHE A 37 -5.11 9.79 2.46
N ASP A 38 -4.91 10.97 3.03
CA ASP A 38 -5.67 12.20 2.81
C ASP A 38 -4.68 13.35 2.55
N ASP A 39 -5.17 14.59 2.57
CA ASP A 39 -4.36 15.78 2.29
C ASP A 39 -3.24 16.01 3.31
N GLU A 40 -3.36 15.46 4.52
CA GLU A 40 -2.44 15.72 5.63
C GLU A 40 -1.57 14.50 5.94
N TYR A 41 -2.14 13.29 5.89
CA TYR A 41 -1.56 12.08 6.45
C TYR A 41 -1.54 10.89 5.50
N ILE A 42 -0.58 10.00 5.75
CA ILE A 42 -0.55 8.63 5.25
C ILE A 42 -0.71 7.70 6.45
N TYR A 43 -1.71 6.83 6.41
CA TYR A 43 -1.96 5.86 7.46
C TYR A 43 -1.51 4.49 6.96
N ILE A 44 -0.63 3.86 7.72
CA ILE A 44 -0.05 2.56 7.39
C ILE A 44 -0.78 1.50 8.21
N PHE A 45 -1.33 0.50 7.52
CA PHE A 45 -2.10 -0.59 8.14
C PHE A 45 -1.28 -1.88 8.24
N ALA A 46 -0.43 -2.12 7.25
CA ALA A 46 0.43 -3.31 7.23
C ALA A 46 1.65 -3.08 6.34
N ILE A 47 2.74 -3.71 6.72
CA ILE A 47 3.97 -3.82 5.93
C ILE A 47 4.37 -5.29 5.92
N GLY A 48 4.53 -5.88 4.74
CA GLY A 48 5.06 -7.25 4.58
C GLY A 48 4.22 -8.12 3.63
N GLY A 49 4.63 -9.38 3.51
CA GLY A 49 3.95 -10.40 2.70
C GLY A 49 4.64 -11.76 2.72
N HIS A 50 4.33 -12.58 3.74
CA HIS A 50 3.88 -13.98 3.69
C HIS A 50 3.84 -14.57 5.13
N TYR A 51 2.76 -15.23 5.52
CA TYR A 51 2.62 -16.02 6.78
C TYR A 51 3.13 -17.46 6.68
N ASN A 52 3.92 -17.80 5.65
CA ASN A 52 4.50 -19.15 5.53
C ASN A 52 5.95 -19.13 5.99
N GLN A 53 6.13 -19.29 7.31
CA GLN A 53 7.20 -20.12 7.84
C GLN A 53 6.68 -21.56 7.83
N ASN A 54 6.83 -22.26 6.72
CA ASN A 54 6.80 -23.72 6.71
C ASN A 54 8.24 -24.21 6.54
#